data_AF-A0A3A5L8S1-F1
#
_entry.id   AF-A0A3A5L8S1-F1
#
_cell.length_a   1.000
_cell.length_b   1.000
_cell.length_c   1.000
_cell.angle_alpha   90.00
_cell.angle_beta   90.00
_cell.angle_gamma   90.00
#
_symmetry.space_group_name_H-M   'P 1'
#
loop_
_entity.id
_entity.type
_entity.pdbx_description
1 polymer ?
#
loop_
_entity_poly.entity_id
_entity_poly.type
_entity_poly.pdbx_seq_one_letter_code
_entity_poly.pdbx_strand_id
1 'polypeptide(L)' 'MFNPNQFIMVLICALLLWLVNGYVVIAPLINLLFNMFLLALLVLYIMQFLGVIRDWLPAPRLFK' A
#
# COMPACT_ATOMS: atom_id res chain seq x y z
N MET A 1 -16.07 1.39 -9.17
CA MET A 1 -15.69 2.59 -9.95
C MET A 1 -14.24 2.87 -9.63
N PHE A 2 -13.35 2.86 -10.62
CA PHE A 2 -11.92 3.08 -10.41
C PHE A 2 -11.68 4.44 -9.76
N ASN A 3 -11.21 4.46 -8.51
CA ASN A 3 -10.97 5.68 -7.75
C ASN A 3 -9.48 6.06 -7.86
N PRO A 4 -9.13 7.18 -8.53
CA PRO A 4 -7.73 7.62 -8.67
C PRO A 4 -7.03 7.79 -7.32
N ASN A 5 -7.78 8.14 -6.27
CA ASN A 5 -7.26 8.29 -4.91
C ASN A 5 -6.72 6.97 -4.34
N GLN A 6 -7.29 5.82 -4.71
CA GLN A 6 -6.81 4.50 -4.29
C GLN A 6 -5.57 4.07 -5.08
N PHE A 7 -5.52 4.40 -6.36
CA PHE A 7 -4.33 4.15 -7.19
C PHE A 7 -3.09 4.85 -6.63
N ILE A 8 -3.25 6.09 -6.16
CA ILE A 8 -2.18 6.83 -5.49
C ILE A 8 -1.72 6.11 -4.22
N MET A 9 -2.63 5.52 -3.47
CA MET A 9 -2.27 4.79 -2.25
C MET A 9 -1.54 3.47 -2.53
N VAL A 10 -1.88 2.79 -3.64
CA VAL A 10 -1.09 1.66 -4.17
C VAL A 10 0.33 2.12 -4.50
N LEU A 11 0.47 3.24 -5.21
CA LEU A 11 1.77 3.83 -5.55
C LEU A 11 2.60 4.17 -4.31
N ILE A 12 1.98 4.78 -3.29
CA ILE A 12 2.63 5.12 -2.03
C ILE A 12 3.10 3.85 -1.30
N CYS A 13 2.25 2.81 -1.20
CA CYS A 13 2.62 1.55 -0.56
C CYS A 13 3.78 0.85 -1.30
N ALA A 14 3.76 0.85 -2.64
CA ALA A 14 4.83 0.29 -3.44
C ALA A 14 6.16 1.05 -3.25
N LEU A 15 6.09 2.38 -3.21
CA LEU A 15 7.25 3.24 -2.99
C LEU A 15 7.82 3.06 -1.58
N LEU A 16 6.97 2.91 -0.56
CA LEU A 16 7.40 2.60 0.81
C LEU A 16 8.07 1.23 0.91
N LEU A 17 7.52 0.19 0.27
CA LEU A 17 8.15 -1.14 0.20
C LEU A 17 9.54 -1.05 -0.43
N TRP A 18 9.67 -0.33 -1.53
CA TRP A 18 10.94 -0.15 -2.22
C TRP A 18 11.95 0.62 -1.35
N LEU A 19 11.51 1.74 -0.76
CA LEU A 19 12.37 2.62 0.04
C LEU A 19 12.86 1.92 1.31
N VAL A 20 11.98 1.20 2.01
CA VAL A 20 12.36 0.50 3.24
C VAL A 20 13.33 -0.65 2.97
N ASN A 21 13.11 -1.43 1.90
CA ASN A 21 14.07 -2.49 1.54
C ASN A 21 15.39 -1.96 0.96
N GLY A 22 15.37 -0.80 0.29
CA GLY A 22 16.56 -0.25 -0.35
C GLY A 22 17.46 0.56 0.58
N TYR A 23 16.90 1.25 1.58
CA TYR A 23 17.63 2.28 2.32
C TYR A 23 17.58 2.15 3.83
N VAL A 24 16.66 1.34 4.39
CA VAL A 24 16.48 1.25 5.84
C VAL A 24 17.05 -0.06 6.36
N VAL A 25 18.15 0.03 7.10
CA VAL A 25 18.75 -1.14 7.77
C VAL A 25 17.99 -1.39 9.06
N ILE A 26 16.98 -2.27 8.98
CA ILE A 26 16.17 -2.72 10.11
C ILE A 26 16.60 -4.15 10.48
N ALA A 27 16.45 -4.53 11.76
CA ALA A 27 16.62 -5.91 12.20
C ALA A 27 15.81 -6.88 11.30
N PRO A 28 16.37 -8.05 10.91
CA PRO A 28 15.78 -8.91 9.87
C PRO A 28 14.34 -9.33 10.14
N LEU A 29 14.01 -9.64 11.40
CA LEU A 29 12.66 -10.04 11.80
C LEU A 29 11.64 -8.91 11.63
N ILE A 30 12.04 -7.69 12.00
CA ILE A 30 11.17 -6.51 11.88
C ILE A 30 10.98 -6.14 10.41
N ASN A 31 12.04 -6.22 9.59
CA ASN A 31 11.95 -5.99 8.15
C ASN A 31 10.96 -6.97 7.50
N LEU A 32 11.04 -8.25 7.86
CA LEU A 32 10.13 -9.28 7.34
C LEU A 32 8.66 -8.98 7.72
N LEU A 33 8.38 -8.69 8.99
CA LEU A 33 7.03 -8.35 9.45
C LEU A 33 6.49 -7.09 8.75
N PHE A 34 7.33 -6.06 8.62
CA PHE A 34 6.95 -4.82 7.96
C PHE A 34 6.66 -5.02 6.47
N ASN A 35 7.49 -5.80 5.78
CA ASN A 35 7.28 -6.15 4.38
C ASN A 35 5.99 -6.96 4.19
N MET A 36 5.75 -7.97 5.02
CA MET A 36 4.51 -8.74 4.96
C MET A 36 3.27 -7.86 5.16
N PHE A 37 3.34 -6.95 6.13
CA PHE A 37 2.26 -6.00 6.41
C PHE A 37 2.00 -5.04 5.25
N LEU A 38 3.06 -4.40 4.72
CA LEU A 38 2.92 -3.49 3.59
C LEU A 38 2.46 -4.21 2.31
N LEU A 39 2.89 -5.45 2.09
CA LEU A 39 2.49 -6.24 0.94
C LEU A 39 1.01 -6.63 1.05
N ALA A 40 0.52 -6.98 2.24
CA ALA A 40 -0.90 -7.18 2.49
C ALA A 40 -1.72 -5.90 2.22
N LEU A 41 -1.24 -4.74 2.70
CA LEU A 41 -1.88 -3.45 2.41
C LEU A 41 -1.89 -3.12 0.92
N LEU A 42 -0.78 -3.37 0.21
CA LEU A 42 -0.67 -3.16 -1.23
C LEU A 42 -1.74 -3.97 -1.97
N VAL A 43 -1.87 -5.26 -1.65
CA VAL A 43 -2.88 -6.14 -2.24
C VAL A 43 -4.29 -5.64 -1.95
N LEU A 44 -4.58 -5.24 -0.70
CA LEU A 44 -5.89 -4.69 -0.33
C LEU A 44 -6.23 -3.41 -1.10
N TYR A 45 -5.29 -2.47 -1.23
CA TYR A 45 -5.49 -1.24 -2.02
C TYR A 45 -5.64 -1.53 -3.51
N ILE A 46 -4.93 -2.52 -4.07
CA ILE A 46 -5.12 -2.95 -5.46
C ILE A 46 -6.52 -3.53 -5.65
N MET A 47 -6.96 -4.42 -4.76
CA MET A 47 -8.28 -5.03 -4.84
C MET A 47 -9.41 -3.99 -4.66
N GLN A 48 -9.22 -2.98 -3.79
CA GLN A 48 -10.14 -1.85 -3.67
C GLN A 48 -10.16 -1.00 -4.95
N PHE A 49 -8.99 -0.68 -5.50
CA PHE A 49 -8.87 0.08 -6.74
C PHE A 49 -9.58 -0.62 -7.93
N LEU A 50 -9.42 -1.94 -8.03
CA LEU A 50 -10.09 -2.77 -9.03
C LEU A 50 -11.59 -2.94 -8.75
N GLY A 51 -12.10 -2.49 -7.61
CA GLY A 51 -13.50 -2.62 -7.19
C GLY A 51 -13.89 -4.05 -6.79
N VAL A 52 -12.93 -4.91 -6.49
CA VAL A 52 -13.14 -6.31 -6.07
C VAL A 52 -13.65 -6.37 -4.62
N ILE A 53 -13.16 -5.47 -3.76
CA ILE A 53 -13.62 -5.31 -2.38
C ILE A 53 -14.10 -3.89 -2.11
N ARG A 54 -14.99 -3.77 -1.12
CA ARG A 54 -15.53 -2.48 -0.67
C ARG A 54 -14.41 -1.63 -0.03
N ASP A 55 -14.54 -0.31 -0.14
CA ASP A 55 -13.57 0.69 0.34
C ASP A 55 -13.51 0.72 1.88
N TRP A 56 -12.86 -0.28 2.47
CA TRP A 56 -12.66 -0.41 3.91
C TRP A 56 -11.47 0.41 4.40
N LEU A 57 -10.47 0.62 3.55
CA LEU A 57 -9.27 1.39 3.91
C LEU A 57 -9.43 2.85 3.45
N PRO A 58 -9.05 3.82 4.30
CA PRO A 58 -9.12 5.21 3.94
C PRO A 58 -8.10 5.51 2.84
N ALA A 59 -8.58 6.03 1.71
CA ALA A 59 -7.72 6.63 0.69
C ALA A 59 -7.65 8.15 0.89
N PRO A 60 -6.48 8.78 0.69
CA PRO A 60 -6.35 10.22 0.75
C PRO A 60 -7.18 10.85 -0.39
N ARG A 61 -8.12 11.74 -0.04
CA ARG A 61 -8.98 12.46 -1.00
C ARG A 61 -8.23 13.62 -1.63
N LEU A 62 -7.20 13.32 -2.42
CA LEU A 62 -6.39 14.32 -3.10
C LEU A 62 -7.15 14.95 -4.28
N PHE A 63 -8.03 14.18 -4.91
CA PHE A 63 -8.91 14.64 -5.97
C PHE A 63 -10.37 14.54 -5.47
N LYS A 64 -11.04 15.68 -5.35
CA LYS A 64 -12.47 15.80 -5.05
C LYS A 64 -13.30 15.59 -6.30
#